data_AF-A0A0P9RYE7-F1
#
_entry.id   AF-A0A0P9RYE7-F1
#
_cell.length_a   1.000
_cell.length_b   1.000
_cell.length_c   1.000
_cell.angle_alpha   90.00
_cell.angle_beta   90.00
_cell.angle_gamma   90.00
#
_symmetry.space_group_name_H-M   'P 1'
#
loop_
_entity.id
_entity.type
_entity.pdbx_description
1 polymer ?
#
loop_
_entity_poly.entity_id
_entity_poly.type
_entity_poly.pdbx_seq_one_letter_code
_entity_poly.pdbx_strand_id
1 'polypeptide(L)'
;MFIDWLTVSQVFDFDLPVISDTAFLAVDTATNEILSTSYRATKYEGSYSSTLKIKISGRKITVDGNPSRINRHDNLFGFETVSECVSVFNSVLANLGLPAFTRCTRVEIRYGESGGKTGHLWSDGCVIHRIDLTTNVSVGSGNEMSYIRSLATQRIGHSIGFLYPNGQTVDWTTSGHGKGARLQYRKVYNKSFDLINKHLPKVKLVFGESSEEFKYAQSLYDYCISQGIVRFEQELKDEFLKKKGLSFWGLFDEGTFSQLHREFLDIDQRLKVTKMDQASIAQQLLLENVVDTPRQANTTAYYASLWMNDMELVLSQRSFETHAARLNRIGINIRNVCDIRSFSTVFIREMKEITPEKNIQPPAFYKRASHLRSVA
;
A
#
# COMPACT_ATOMS: atom_id res chain seq x y z
N MET A 1 2.63 11.23 -3.07
CA MET A 1 2.15 9.83 -3.22
C MET A 1 2.61 9.35 -4.58
N PHE A 2 3.11 8.12 -4.70
CA PHE A 2 3.44 7.50 -5.97
C PHE A 2 2.85 6.08 -6.07
N ILE A 3 2.82 5.52 -7.27
CA ILE A 3 2.30 4.19 -7.58
C ILE A 3 3.46 3.19 -7.63
N ASP A 4 3.47 2.24 -6.70
CA ASP A 4 4.52 1.22 -6.62
C ASP A 4 4.18 -0.05 -7.40
N TRP A 5 2.91 -0.40 -7.52
CA TRP A 5 2.50 -1.58 -8.29
C TRP A 5 1.25 -1.27 -9.06
N LEU A 6 1.16 -1.80 -10.28
CA LEU A 6 -0.01 -1.67 -11.13
C LEU A 6 -0.24 -2.99 -11.87
N THR A 7 -1.46 -3.52 -11.73
CA THR A 7 -1.95 -4.62 -12.54
C THR A 7 -3.09 -4.10 -13.41
N VAL A 8 -2.93 -4.15 -14.72
CA VAL A 8 -3.91 -3.66 -15.69
C VAL A 8 -4.17 -4.67 -16.80
N SER A 9 -5.32 -4.55 -17.46
CA SER A 9 -5.59 -5.31 -18.68
C SER A 9 -6.46 -4.55 -19.67
N GLN A 10 -6.42 -4.95 -20.94
CA GLN A 10 -7.32 -4.47 -21.98
C GLN A 10 -7.64 -5.62 -22.94
N VAL A 11 -8.88 -5.63 -23.44
CA VAL A 11 -9.33 -6.53 -24.49
C VAL A 11 -9.41 -5.73 -25.79
N PHE A 12 -8.75 -6.23 -26.84
CA PHE A 12 -8.74 -5.63 -28.16
C PHE A 12 -9.76 -6.31 -29.09
N ASP A 13 -10.13 -5.62 -30.16
CA ASP A 13 -11.07 -6.09 -31.19
C ASP A 13 -10.38 -6.93 -32.29
N PHE A 14 -9.05 -7.01 -32.26
CA PHE A 14 -8.23 -7.83 -33.14
C PHE A 14 -7.43 -8.89 -32.37
N ASP A 15 -6.94 -9.90 -33.10
CA ASP A 15 -6.10 -10.95 -32.54
C ASP A 15 -4.68 -10.45 -32.25
N LEU A 16 -4.16 -10.84 -31.09
CA LEU A 16 -2.88 -10.34 -30.58
C LEU A 16 -1.71 -11.21 -31.05
N PRO A 17 -0.52 -10.62 -31.27
CA PRO A 17 0.66 -11.41 -31.59
C PRO A 17 1.06 -12.29 -30.41
N VAL A 18 1.57 -13.49 -30.70
CA VAL A 18 2.02 -14.46 -29.71
C VAL A 18 3.45 -14.14 -29.30
N ILE A 19 3.67 -13.85 -28.02
CA ILE A 19 4.99 -13.53 -27.45
C ILE A 19 5.53 -14.62 -26.49
N SER A 20 4.81 -15.74 -26.37
CA SER A 20 5.11 -16.83 -25.44
C SER A 20 5.38 -18.10 -26.22
N ASP A 21 6.40 -18.85 -25.79
CA ASP A 21 6.77 -20.16 -26.35
C ASP A 21 5.77 -21.27 -26.00
N THR A 22 4.96 -21.05 -24.96
CA THR A 22 4.03 -22.05 -24.42
C THR A 22 2.59 -21.56 -24.52
N ALA A 23 1.71 -22.41 -25.08
CA ALA A 23 0.27 -22.20 -25.14
C ALA A 23 -0.48 -23.30 -24.36
N PHE A 24 -1.63 -22.94 -23.80
CA PHE A 24 -2.60 -23.84 -23.19
C PHE A 24 -3.90 -23.75 -23.99
N LEU A 25 -4.34 -24.90 -24.49
CA LEU A 25 -5.58 -25.04 -25.25
C LEU A 25 -6.62 -25.74 -24.37
N ALA A 26 -7.80 -25.13 -24.25
CA ALA A 26 -8.97 -25.84 -23.75
C ALA A 26 -9.65 -26.49 -24.96
N VAL A 27 -9.72 -27.82 -24.97
CA VAL A 27 -10.30 -28.60 -26.08
C VAL A 27 -11.54 -29.32 -25.55
N ASP A 28 -12.63 -29.23 -26.29
CA ASP A 28 -13.82 -30.05 -26.05
C ASP A 28 -13.49 -31.50 -26.40
N THR A 29 -13.58 -32.41 -25.43
CA THR A 29 -13.19 -33.81 -25.63
C THR A 29 -14.16 -34.61 -26.50
N ALA A 30 -15.38 -34.12 -26.70
CA ALA A 30 -16.39 -34.77 -27.54
C ALA A 30 -16.29 -34.31 -29.00
N THR A 31 -16.06 -33.01 -29.25
CA THR A 31 -16.01 -32.45 -30.60
C THR A 31 -14.59 -32.25 -31.14
N ASN A 32 -13.56 -32.30 -30.28
CA ASN A 32 -12.18 -31.91 -30.56
C ASN A 32 -12.02 -30.43 -30.95
N GLU A 33 -13.01 -29.57 -30.69
CA GLU A 33 -12.92 -28.14 -30.96
C GLU A 33 -12.11 -27.40 -29.89
N ILE A 34 -11.34 -26.41 -30.31
CA ILE A 34 -10.59 -25.54 -29.39
C ILE A 34 -11.54 -24.47 -28.85
N LEU A 35 -11.90 -24.58 -27.58
CA LEU A 35 -12.76 -23.64 -26.86
C LEU A 35 -12.04 -22.34 -26.50
N SER A 36 -10.76 -22.42 -26.13
CA SER A 36 -9.96 -21.23 -25.83
C SER A 36 -8.47 -21.49 -25.92
N THR A 37 -7.72 -20.43 -26.24
CA THR A 37 -6.25 -20.42 -26.22
C THR A 37 -5.76 -19.38 -25.22
N SER A 38 -4.86 -19.78 -24.33
CA SER A 38 -4.16 -18.87 -23.43
C SER A 38 -2.67 -19.14 -23.44
N TYR A 39 -1.87 -18.12 -23.20
CA TYR A 39 -0.42 -18.25 -23.22
C TYR A 39 0.14 -18.19 -21.80
N ARG A 40 1.27 -18.87 -21.60
CA ARG A 40 2.06 -18.69 -20.38
C ARG A 40 2.41 -17.21 -20.26
N ALA A 41 2.40 -16.70 -19.03
CA ALA A 41 2.81 -15.32 -18.82
C ALA A 41 4.31 -15.18 -19.10
N THR A 42 4.67 -14.29 -20.02
CA THR A 42 6.05 -13.93 -20.32
C THR A 42 6.56 -12.98 -19.25
N LYS A 43 7.76 -13.27 -18.75
CA LYS A 43 8.48 -12.38 -17.83
C LYS A 43 9.36 -11.47 -18.68
N TYR A 44 9.02 -10.19 -18.73
CA TYR A 44 9.87 -9.17 -19.33
C TYR A 44 10.93 -8.76 -18.32
N GLU A 45 12.20 -8.97 -18.65
CA GLU A 45 13.33 -8.55 -17.81
C GLU A 45 13.84 -7.19 -18.25
N GLY A 46 13.74 -6.22 -17.35
CA GLY A 46 14.32 -4.90 -17.52
C GLY A 46 15.72 -4.81 -16.89
N SER A 47 16.33 -3.64 -17.01
CA SER A 47 17.61 -3.34 -16.36
C SER A 47 17.51 -3.47 -14.83
N TYR A 48 18.66 -3.67 -14.17
CA TYR A 48 18.77 -3.73 -12.71
C TYR A 48 17.85 -4.78 -12.05
N SER A 49 17.70 -5.93 -12.70
CA SER A 49 16.90 -7.09 -12.25
C SER A 49 15.43 -6.76 -11.97
N SER A 50 14.88 -5.76 -12.67
CA SER A 50 13.45 -5.45 -12.63
C SER A 50 12.68 -6.31 -13.61
N THR A 51 11.42 -6.60 -13.28
CA THR A 51 10.64 -7.54 -14.09
C THR A 51 9.18 -7.11 -14.16
N LEU A 52 8.57 -7.25 -15.33
CA LEU A 52 7.13 -7.19 -15.50
C LEU A 52 6.62 -8.56 -15.94
N LYS A 53 5.40 -8.90 -15.54
CA LYS A 53 4.70 -10.09 -16.02
C LYS A 53 3.66 -9.66 -17.04
N ILE A 54 3.75 -10.23 -18.23
CA ILE A 54 2.85 -9.93 -19.35
C ILE A 54 2.14 -11.21 -19.73
N LYS A 55 0.81 -11.21 -19.75
CA LYS A 55 -0.01 -12.37 -20.12
C LYS A 55 -0.94 -12.02 -21.26
N ILE A 56 -0.94 -12.86 -22.29
CA ILE A 56 -1.88 -12.81 -23.40
C ILE A 56 -2.88 -13.95 -23.26
N SER A 57 -4.17 -13.66 -23.44
CA SER A 57 -5.25 -14.65 -23.39
C SER A 57 -6.32 -14.27 -24.41
N GLY A 58 -6.33 -14.96 -25.55
CA GLY A 58 -7.06 -14.50 -26.74
C GLY A 58 -6.67 -13.06 -27.08
N ARG A 59 -7.67 -12.16 -27.16
CA ARG A 59 -7.50 -10.74 -27.45
C ARG A 59 -7.20 -9.86 -26.23
N LYS A 60 -6.89 -10.46 -25.07
CA LYS A 60 -6.63 -9.74 -23.83
C LYS A 60 -5.14 -9.68 -23.51
N ILE A 61 -4.62 -8.47 -23.26
CA ILE A 61 -3.30 -8.26 -22.63
C ILE A 61 -3.51 -7.94 -21.15
N THR A 62 -2.73 -8.58 -20.28
CA THR A 62 -2.59 -8.21 -18.87
C THR A 62 -1.14 -7.91 -18.55
N VAL A 63 -0.86 -6.77 -17.95
CA VAL A 63 0.47 -6.40 -17.43
C VAL A 63 0.39 -6.28 -15.92
N ASP A 64 1.34 -6.90 -15.23
CA ASP A 64 1.42 -6.98 -13.79
C ASP A 64 2.86 -6.70 -13.33
N GLY A 65 3.07 -5.63 -12.57
CA GLY A 65 4.40 -5.28 -12.10
C GLY A 65 4.53 -3.87 -11.53
N ASN A 66 5.78 -3.50 -11.21
CA ASN A 66 6.13 -2.19 -10.67
C ASN A 66 6.58 -1.23 -11.80
N PRO A 67 5.71 -0.31 -12.27
CA PRO A 67 6.08 0.67 -13.29
C PRO A 67 7.14 1.65 -12.79
N SER A 68 7.15 1.94 -11.48
CA SER A 68 8.15 2.82 -10.85
C SER A 68 9.52 2.15 -10.67
N ARG A 69 9.69 0.85 -10.90
CA ARG A 69 10.97 0.12 -10.74
C ARG A 69 11.53 -0.46 -12.03
N ILE A 70 10.69 -0.67 -13.04
CA ILE A 70 11.14 -1.27 -14.31
C ILE A 70 12.22 -0.40 -14.95
N ASN A 71 13.34 -1.03 -15.33
CA ASN A 71 14.55 -0.40 -15.87
C ASN A 71 15.22 0.64 -14.94
N ARG A 72 14.99 0.59 -13.62
CA ARG A 72 15.59 1.53 -12.63
C ARG A 72 16.30 0.80 -11.50
N HIS A 73 17.23 1.46 -10.82
CA HIS A 73 17.93 0.86 -9.66
C HIS A 73 17.01 0.62 -8.46
N ASP A 74 16.05 1.53 -8.23
CA ASP A 74 15.18 1.54 -7.06
C ASP A 74 13.82 2.19 -7.37
N ASN A 75 12.94 2.16 -6.37
CA ASN A 75 11.60 2.77 -6.34
C ASN A 75 11.41 3.57 -5.04
N LEU A 76 12.45 4.25 -4.56
CA LEU A 76 12.32 5.17 -3.42
C LEU A 76 11.27 6.22 -3.75
N PHE A 77 11.35 6.80 -4.95
CA PHE A 77 10.34 7.66 -5.53
C PHE A 77 9.89 7.10 -6.89
N GLY A 78 8.64 7.36 -7.27
CA GLY A 78 8.00 6.77 -8.43
C GLY A 78 7.06 7.74 -9.15
N PHE A 79 6.27 7.18 -10.07
CA PHE A 79 5.27 7.92 -10.84
C PHE A 79 4.04 8.22 -9.99
N GLU A 80 3.47 9.41 -10.16
CA GLU A 80 2.37 9.89 -9.30
C GLU A 80 0.99 9.60 -9.91
N THR A 81 0.93 9.43 -11.23
CA THR A 81 -0.33 9.24 -11.96
C THR A 81 -0.42 7.88 -12.65
N VAL A 82 -1.65 7.40 -12.86
CA VAL A 82 -1.87 6.16 -13.62
C VAL A 82 -1.40 6.34 -15.06
N SER A 83 -1.56 7.55 -15.62
CA SER A 83 -1.14 7.88 -16.98
C SER A 83 0.36 7.67 -17.21
N GLU A 84 1.20 8.10 -16.29
CA GLU A 84 2.66 7.87 -16.37
C GLU A 84 3.01 6.39 -16.29
N CYS A 85 2.37 5.66 -15.38
CA CYS A 85 2.55 4.21 -15.23
C CYS A 85 2.14 3.45 -16.50
N VAL A 86 0.99 3.80 -17.09
CA VAL A 86 0.51 3.21 -18.34
C VAL A 86 1.43 3.56 -19.50
N SER A 87 2.00 4.77 -19.55
CA SER A 87 3.00 5.15 -20.56
C SER A 87 4.25 4.26 -20.50
N VAL A 88 4.73 3.93 -19.31
CA VAL A 88 5.85 2.99 -19.11
C VAL A 88 5.48 1.59 -19.59
N PHE A 89 4.30 1.08 -19.25
CA PHE A 89 3.82 -0.21 -19.74
C PHE A 89 3.69 -0.22 -21.26
N ASN A 90 3.11 0.83 -21.86
CA ASN A 90 2.98 0.98 -23.30
C ASN A 90 4.34 1.00 -24.01
N SER A 91 5.35 1.63 -23.41
CA SER A 91 6.72 1.60 -23.94
C SER A 91 7.31 0.19 -23.94
N VAL A 92 7.00 -0.64 -22.93
CA VAL A 92 7.43 -2.05 -22.90
C VAL A 92 6.66 -2.87 -23.94
N LEU A 93 5.33 -2.69 -24.02
CA LEU A 93 4.48 -3.36 -25.01
C LEU A 93 4.92 -3.05 -26.44
N ALA A 94 5.24 -1.79 -26.75
CA ALA A 94 5.74 -1.39 -28.05
C ALA A 94 7.03 -2.11 -28.43
N ASN A 95 7.99 -2.28 -27.49
CA ASN A 95 9.23 -3.04 -27.76
C ASN A 95 8.95 -4.53 -28.05
N LEU A 96 7.79 -5.05 -27.63
CA LEU A 96 7.35 -6.43 -27.86
C LEU A 96 6.42 -6.55 -29.08
N GLY A 97 6.18 -5.46 -29.82
CA GLY A 97 5.24 -5.42 -30.94
C GLY A 97 3.77 -5.55 -30.54
N LEU A 98 3.43 -5.23 -29.29
CA LEU A 98 2.07 -5.31 -28.74
C LEU A 98 1.36 -3.96 -28.76
N PRO A 99 0.03 -3.94 -28.92
CA PRO A 99 -0.74 -2.70 -28.90
C PRO A 99 -0.70 -2.02 -27.53
N ALA A 100 -0.80 -0.70 -27.55
CA ALA A 100 -0.83 0.14 -26.36
C ALA A 100 -2.18 0.07 -25.64
N PHE A 101 -2.13 0.22 -24.31
CA PHE A 101 -3.30 0.48 -23.50
C PHE A 101 -3.86 1.88 -23.75
N THR A 102 -5.18 2.01 -23.78
CA THR A 102 -5.92 3.26 -23.98
C THR A 102 -6.84 3.56 -22.80
N ARG A 103 -7.26 4.82 -22.66
CA ARG A 103 -8.30 5.20 -21.69
C ARG A 103 -9.63 4.57 -22.09
N CYS A 104 -10.38 4.11 -21.10
CA CYS A 104 -11.79 3.74 -21.24
C CYS A 104 -12.60 4.97 -21.61
N THR A 105 -13.48 4.84 -22.61
CA THR A 105 -14.46 5.88 -22.97
C THR A 105 -15.88 5.45 -22.64
N ARG A 106 -16.11 4.15 -22.50
CA ARG A 106 -17.41 3.58 -22.13
C ARG A 106 -17.28 2.29 -21.35
N VAL A 107 -18.34 1.97 -20.61
CA VAL A 107 -18.50 0.70 -19.90
C VAL A 107 -19.87 0.16 -20.23
N GLU A 108 -19.93 -1.09 -20.66
CA GLU A 108 -21.15 -1.77 -21.08
C GLU A 108 -21.31 -3.08 -20.32
N ILE A 109 -22.55 -3.52 -20.13
CA ILE A 109 -22.83 -4.84 -19.55
C ILE A 109 -22.73 -5.86 -20.69
N ARG A 110 -21.91 -6.90 -20.53
CA ARG A 110 -21.91 -8.00 -21.49
C ARG A 110 -23.23 -8.77 -21.42
N TYR A 111 -23.86 -8.90 -22.57
CA TYR A 111 -24.90 -9.89 -22.82
C TYR A 111 -24.22 -11.26 -22.97
N GLY A 112 -24.71 -12.27 -22.24
CA GLY A 112 -24.02 -13.54 -21.99
C GLY A 112 -23.82 -14.47 -23.19
N GLU A 113 -24.08 -14.04 -24.42
CA GLU A 113 -24.02 -14.89 -25.62
C GLU A 113 -22.60 -15.35 -25.98
N SER A 114 -21.55 -14.66 -25.51
CA SER A 114 -20.15 -15.01 -25.80
C SER A 114 -19.44 -15.80 -24.68
N GLY A 115 -20.18 -16.55 -23.85
CA GLY A 115 -19.61 -17.34 -22.74
C GLY A 115 -19.13 -16.51 -21.54
N GLY A 116 -19.45 -15.21 -21.51
CA GLY A 116 -19.25 -14.35 -20.34
C GLY A 116 -20.43 -14.46 -19.37
N LYS A 117 -20.18 -14.36 -18.05
CA LYS A 117 -21.26 -14.27 -17.07
C LYS A 117 -22.10 -13.02 -17.34
N THR A 118 -23.41 -13.20 -17.50
CA THR A 118 -24.39 -12.10 -17.59
C THR A 118 -24.18 -11.11 -16.43
N GLY A 119 -24.13 -9.82 -16.74
CA GLY A 119 -23.89 -8.76 -15.74
C GLY A 119 -22.41 -8.38 -15.56
N HIS A 120 -21.46 -9.02 -16.26
CA HIS A 120 -20.07 -8.60 -16.23
C HIS A 120 -19.87 -7.30 -17.04
N LEU A 121 -19.22 -6.31 -16.44
CA LEU A 121 -18.89 -5.05 -17.11
C LEU A 121 -17.69 -5.23 -18.06
N TRP A 122 -17.83 -4.74 -19.28
CA TRP A 122 -16.77 -4.62 -20.27
C TRP A 122 -16.48 -3.16 -20.56
N SER A 123 -15.26 -2.86 -20.97
CA SER A 123 -14.85 -1.53 -21.40
C SER A 123 -13.93 -1.63 -22.61
N ASP A 124 -13.90 -0.57 -23.40
CA ASP A 124 -13.10 -0.40 -24.61
C ASP A 124 -11.63 -0.02 -24.33
N GLY A 125 -11.29 0.22 -23.07
CA GLY A 125 -9.95 0.62 -22.64
C GLY A 125 -9.36 -0.20 -21.50
N CYS A 126 -8.33 0.37 -20.89
CA CYS A 126 -7.52 -0.23 -19.84
C CYS A 126 -8.26 -0.30 -18.49
N VAL A 127 -8.35 -1.51 -17.95
CA VAL A 127 -8.97 -1.82 -16.66
C VAL A 127 -7.90 -2.12 -15.60
N ILE A 128 -7.95 -1.39 -14.49
CA ILE A 128 -7.10 -1.56 -13.31
C ILE A 128 -7.66 -2.67 -12.42
N HIS A 129 -6.82 -3.65 -12.13
CA HIS A 129 -7.09 -4.80 -11.25
C HIS A 129 -6.39 -4.71 -9.91
N ARG A 130 -5.28 -3.97 -9.82
CA ARG A 130 -4.58 -3.69 -8.56
C ARG A 130 -3.78 -2.40 -8.72
N ILE A 131 -3.75 -1.61 -7.65
CA ILE A 131 -2.88 -0.44 -7.54
C ILE A 131 -2.32 -0.35 -6.13
N ASP A 132 -1.01 -0.16 -5.99
CA ASP A 132 -0.34 0.01 -4.71
C ASP A 132 0.11 1.47 -4.56
N LEU A 133 -0.58 2.21 -3.68
CA LEU A 133 -0.34 3.62 -3.38
C LEU A 133 0.71 3.74 -2.28
N THR A 134 1.73 4.56 -2.52
CA THR A 134 2.90 4.63 -1.64
C THR A 134 3.28 6.06 -1.29
N THR A 135 3.65 6.27 -0.03
CA THR A 135 4.25 7.52 0.45
C THR A 135 5.37 7.20 1.43
N ASN A 136 6.50 7.87 1.28
CA ASN A 136 7.57 7.84 2.28
C ASN A 136 7.36 9.01 3.24
N VAL A 137 7.58 8.75 4.53
CA VAL A 137 7.49 9.73 5.60
C VAL A 137 8.84 9.77 6.31
N SER A 138 9.40 10.97 6.48
CA SER A 138 10.58 11.19 7.32
C SER A 138 10.12 11.36 8.77
N VAL A 139 10.66 10.56 9.68
CA VAL A 139 10.36 10.66 11.12
C VAL A 139 11.57 11.11 11.93
N GLY A 140 12.68 11.42 11.26
CA GLY A 140 13.97 11.69 11.89
C GLY A 140 14.73 10.41 12.23
N SER A 141 16.05 10.45 12.08
CA SER A 141 16.93 9.31 12.35
C SER A 141 16.73 8.72 13.74
N GLY A 142 16.53 7.41 13.81
CA GLY A 142 16.38 6.64 15.05
C GLY A 142 14.96 6.63 15.64
N ASN A 143 13.97 7.22 14.96
CA ASN A 143 12.57 7.25 15.40
C ASN A 143 11.67 6.22 14.72
N GLU A 144 12.17 5.52 13.69
CA GLU A 144 11.37 4.69 12.79
C GLU A 144 10.62 3.58 13.54
N MET A 145 11.32 2.82 14.38
CA MET A 145 10.70 1.73 15.15
C MET A 145 9.70 2.25 16.17
N SER A 146 10.01 3.36 16.86
CA SER A 146 9.09 3.96 17.82
C SER A 146 7.81 4.42 17.15
N TYR A 147 7.94 5.12 16.01
CA TYR A 147 6.80 5.55 15.21
C TYR A 147 5.97 4.36 14.72
N ILE A 148 6.61 3.32 14.16
CA ILE A 148 5.93 2.09 13.69
C ILE A 148 5.20 1.37 14.83
N ARG A 149 5.82 1.27 16.01
CA ARG A 149 5.17 0.69 17.21
C ARG A 149 3.95 1.49 17.63
N SER A 150 4.06 2.82 17.68
CA SER A 150 2.93 3.69 17.99
C SER A 150 1.79 3.50 16.99
N LEU A 151 2.08 3.42 15.69
CA LEU A 151 1.08 3.13 14.66
C LEU A 151 0.36 1.80 14.89
N ALA A 152 1.07 0.75 15.31
CA ALA A 152 0.49 -0.57 15.54
C ALA A 152 -0.59 -0.60 16.63
N THR A 153 -0.58 0.36 17.55
CA THR A 153 -1.64 0.50 18.57
C THR A 153 -2.98 0.95 17.97
N GLN A 154 -2.96 1.53 16.75
CA GLN A 154 -4.13 2.09 16.10
C GLN A 154 -4.85 1.07 15.22
N ARG A 155 -6.19 1.21 15.13
CA ARG A 155 -7.02 0.44 14.19
C ARG A 155 -7.40 1.28 12.97
N ILE A 156 -7.57 0.63 11.83
CA ILE A 156 -8.10 1.24 10.60
C ILE A 156 -9.44 0.59 10.27
N GLY A 157 -10.54 1.27 10.62
CA GLY A 157 -11.86 0.66 10.61
C GLY A 157 -11.88 -0.58 11.51
N HIS A 158 -12.21 -1.74 10.94
CA HIS A 158 -12.18 -3.03 11.65
C HIS A 158 -10.81 -3.72 11.62
N SER A 159 -9.84 -3.20 10.87
CA SER A 159 -8.52 -3.82 10.76
C SER A 159 -7.64 -3.51 11.96
N ILE A 160 -7.02 -4.54 12.50
CA ILE A 160 -6.17 -4.52 13.69
C ILE A 160 -4.71 -4.40 13.24
N GLY A 161 -3.97 -3.51 13.88
CA GLY A 161 -2.53 -3.38 13.68
C GLY A 161 -1.80 -4.62 14.19
N PHE A 162 -0.96 -5.21 13.35
CA PHE A 162 -0.09 -6.32 13.68
C PHE A 162 1.36 -5.89 13.52
N LEU A 163 2.02 -5.67 14.64
CA LEU A 163 3.45 -5.37 14.67
C LEU A 163 4.24 -6.67 14.54
N TYR A 164 5.15 -6.71 13.57
CA TYR A 164 6.03 -7.86 13.41
C TYR A 164 7.06 -7.93 14.57
N PRO A 165 7.54 -9.13 14.97
CA PRO A 165 8.41 -9.29 16.14
C PRO A 165 9.69 -8.44 16.13
N ASN A 166 10.21 -8.11 14.94
CA ASN A 166 11.39 -7.26 14.79
C ASN A 166 11.11 -5.75 14.96
N GLY A 167 9.84 -5.35 15.06
CA GLY A 167 9.42 -3.95 15.20
C GLY A 167 9.63 -3.08 13.95
N GLN A 168 10.02 -3.67 12.81
CA GLN A 168 10.38 -2.94 11.58
C GLN A 168 9.21 -2.76 10.62
N THR A 169 8.10 -3.46 10.86
CA THR A 169 6.91 -3.44 10.02
C THR A 169 5.67 -3.59 10.87
N VAL A 170 4.62 -2.85 10.51
CA VAL A 170 3.25 -3.08 10.95
C VAL A 170 2.36 -3.24 9.73
N ASP A 171 1.38 -4.13 9.80
CA ASP A 171 0.28 -4.16 8.84
C ASP A 171 -1.09 -4.15 9.51
N TRP A 172 -2.13 -3.85 8.74
CA TRP A 172 -3.51 -3.84 9.24
C TRP A 172 -4.31 -4.93 8.55
N THR A 173 -4.79 -5.89 9.35
CA THR A 173 -5.51 -7.07 8.86
C THR A 173 -6.76 -7.31 9.68
N THR A 174 -7.74 -8.03 9.15
CA THR A 174 -9.01 -8.29 9.86
C THR A 174 -8.79 -9.16 11.10
N SER A 175 -7.82 -10.09 11.06
CA SER A 175 -7.55 -11.02 12.16
C SER A 175 -6.36 -10.62 13.03
N GLY A 176 -5.58 -9.59 12.67
CA GLY A 176 -4.36 -9.23 13.42
C GLY A 176 -3.25 -10.29 13.34
N HIS A 177 -3.12 -11.00 12.22
CA HIS A 177 -2.14 -12.08 12.03
C HIS A 177 -1.31 -11.93 10.75
N GLY A 178 -1.18 -10.70 10.22
CA GLY A 178 -0.33 -10.43 9.04
C GLY A 178 -0.82 -11.01 7.71
N LYS A 179 -2.06 -11.49 7.62
CA LYS A 179 -2.65 -11.97 6.36
C LYS A 179 -3.38 -10.84 5.64
N GLY A 180 -2.92 -10.51 4.43
CA GLY A 180 -3.48 -9.44 3.62
C GLY A 180 -4.98 -9.61 3.36
N ALA A 181 -5.74 -8.52 3.51
CA ALA A 181 -7.19 -8.55 3.35
C ALA A 181 -7.60 -8.64 1.87
N ARG A 182 -8.82 -9.14 1.63
CA ARG A 182 -9.39 -9.40 0.29
C ARG A 182 -9.58 -8.13 -0.56
N LEU A 183 -9.94 -7.02 0.09
CA LEU A 183 -10.28 -5.76 -0.59
C LEU A 183 -9.07 -4.82 -0.71
N GLN A 184 -8.29 -4.72 0.35
CA GLN A 184 -7.13 -3.83 0.41
C GLN A 184 -6.16 -4.35 1.46
N TYR A 185 -4.89 -3.98 1.33
CA TYR A 185 -3.86 -4.28 2.30
C TYR A 185 -3.04 -3.03 2.59
N ARG A 186 -2.70 -2.82 3.86
CA ARG A 186 -2.01 -1.62 4.33
C ARG A 186 -0.84 -2.05 5.18
N LYS A 187 0.34 -1.53 4.89
CA LYS A 187 1.54 -1.78 5.68
C LYS A 187 2.36 -0.51 5.81
N VAL A 188 3.07 -0.43 6.93
CA VAL A 188 4.06 0.60 7.19
C VAL A 188 5.35 -0.09 7.62
N TYR A 189 6.49 0.27 7.03
CA TYR A 189 7.76 -0.35 7.37
C TYR A 189 8.94 0.61 7.31
N ASN A 190 10.01 0.25 8.02
CA ASN A 190 11.28 0.96 7.99
C ASN A 190 11.99 0.70 6.66
N LYS A 191 12.15 1.75 5.84
CA LYS A 191 12.69 1.59 4.50
C LYS A 191 14.20 1.33 4.50
N SER A 192 14.95 1.90 5.45
CA SER A 192 16.39 1.63 5.58
C SER A 192 16.65 0.16 5.92
N PHE A 193 15.83 -0.40 6.82
CA PHE A 193 15.88 -1.82 7.17
C PHE A 193 15.56 -2.74 5.97
N ASP A 194 14.58 -2.39 5.15
CA ASP A 194 14.27 -3.12 3.91
C ASP A 194 15.43 -3.07 2.90
N LEU A 195 16.07 -1.90 2.75
CA LEU A 195 17.20 -1.73 1.84
C LEU A 195 18.40 -2.60 2.23
N ILE A 196 18.85 -2.54 3.49
CA ILE A 196 20.05 -3.27 3.93
C ILE A 196 19.84 -4.79 3.91
N ASN A 197 18.64 -5.28 4.23
CA ASN A 197 18.39 -6.72 4.31
C ASN A 197 17.98 -7.35 2.98
N LYS A 198 17.42 -6.58 2.03
CA LYS A 198 16.89 -7.13 0.78
C LYS A 198 17.49 -6.51 -0.46
N HIS A 199 17.68 -5.20 -0.51
CA HIS A 199 18.10 -4.52 -1.73
C HIS A 199 19.62 -4.57 -1.92
N LEU A 200 20.39 -4.10 -0.93
CA LEU A 200 21.86 -4.08 -1.00
C LEU A 200 22.46 -5.48 -1.26
N PRO A 201 22.02 -6.57 -0.59
CA PRO A 201 22.56 -7.90 -0.86
C PRO A 201 22.32 -8.36 -2.30
N LYS A 202 21.15 -8.03 -2.88
CA LYS A 202 20.84 -8.35 -4.28
C LYS A 202 21.70 -7.56 -5.25
N VAL A 203 21.88 -6.27 -5.00
CA VAL A 203 22.73 -5.41 -5.84
C VAL A 203 24.20 -5.88 -5.76
N LYS A 204 24.70 -6.17 -4.55
CA LYS A 204 26.04 -6.73 -4.34
C LYS A 204 26.25 -8.04 -5.09
N LEU A 205 25.26 -8.94 -5.06
CA LEU A 205 25.33 -10.22 -5.76
C LEU A 205 25.39 -10.06 -7.28
N VAL A 206 24.63 -9.11 -7.85
CA VAL A 206 24.50 -8.95 -9.30
C VAL A 206 25.64 -8.09 -9.89
N PHE A 207 26.04 -7.02 -9.21
CA PHE A 207 26.97 -6.02 -9.75
C PHE A 207 28.33 -5.97 -9.04
N GLY A 208 28.44 -6.57 -7.86
CA GLY A 208 29.65 -6.49 -7.02
C GLY A 208 29.69 -5.25 -6.14
N GLU A 209 30.49 -5.31 -5.08
CA GLU A 209 30.59 -4.29 -4.03
C GLU A 209 31.29 -3.00 -4.47
N SER A 210 32.19 -3.08 -5.45
CA SER A 210 32.90 -1.91 -6.00
C SER A 210 32.13 -1.17 -7.10
N SER A 211 30.96 -1.69 -7.51
CA SER A 211 30.16 -1.14 -8.61
C SER A 211 29.50 0.20 -8.28
N GLU A 212 29.24 1.01 -9.31
CA GLU A 212 28.49 2.26 -9.16
C GLU A 212 27.04 2.00 -8.74
N GLU A 213 26.46 0.87 -9.16
CA GLU A 213 25.15 0.37 -8.72
C GLU A 213 25.12 0.18 -7.20
N PHE A 214 26.15 -0.47 -6.63
CA PHE A 214 26.23 -0.73 -5.20
C PHE A 214 26.45 0.56 -4.41
N LYS A 215 27.35 1.46 -4.88
CA LYS A 215 27.55 2.78 -4.27
C LYS A 215 26.27 3.62 -4.26
N TYR A 216 25.50 3.57 -5.36
CA TYR A 216 24.20 4.23 -5.44
C TYR A 216 23.20 3.63 -4.43
N ALA A 217 23.11 2.30 -4.36
CA ALA A 217 22.24 1.62 -3.39
C ALA A 217 22.63 1.93 -1.93
N GLN A 218 23.92 2.03 -1.64
CA GLN A 218 24.46 2.45 -0.34
C GLN A 218 24.04 3.89 -0.02
N SER A 219 24.20 4.81 -0.98
CA SER A 219 23.80 6.22 -0.83
C SER A 219 22.29 6.35 -0.53
N LEU A 220 21.45 5.52 -1.17
CA LEU A 220 20.01 5.45 -0.86
C LEU A 220 19.74 4.98 0.56
N TYR A 221 20.45 3.96 1.03
CA TYR A 221 20.34 3.47 2.40
C TYR A 221 20.75 4.53 3.41
N ASP A 222 21.90 5.19 3.20
CA ASP A 222 22.42 6.24 4.06
C ASP A 222 21.44 7.43 4.14
N TYR A 223 20.87 7.83 2.99
CA TYR A 223 19.79 8.81 2.95
C TYR A 223 18.59 8.36 3.78
N CYS A 224 18.12 7.12 3.62
CA CYS A 224 16.97 6.60 4.35
C CYS A 224 17.21 6.55 5.87
N ILE A 225 18.43 6.25 6.32
CA ILE A 225 18.80 6.33 7.73
C ILE A 225 18.79 7.77 8.22
N SER A 226 19.47 8.67 7.50
CA SER A 226 19.64 10.06 7.94
C SER A 226 18.30 10.77 8.18
N GLN A 227 17.29 10.44 7.36
CA GLN A 227 15.94 11.00 7.45
C GLN A 227 15.01 10.17 8.34
N GLY A 228 15.38 8.95 8.70
CA GLY A 228 14.48 8.00 9.33
C GLY A 228 13.24 7.71 8.46
N ILE A 229 13.46 7.15 7.26
CA ILE A 229 12.38 6.93 6.30
C ILE A 229 11.53 5.72 6.69
N VAL A 230 10.24 6.01 6.92
CA VAL A 230 9.18 5.02 7.09
C VAL A 230 8.26 5.07 5.86
N ARG A 231 7.97 3.92 5.25
CA ARG A 231 7.13 3.86 4.06
C ARG A 231 5.75 3.33 4.37
N PHE A 232 4.73 4.06 3.93
CA PHE A 232 3.33 3.66 3.89
C PHE A 232 3.01 3.08 2.53
N GLU A 233 2.52 1.83 2.47
CA GLU A 233 2.02 1.19 1.25
C GLU A 233 0.57 0.74 1.46
N GLN A 234 -0.30 1.11 0.52
CA GLN A 234 -1.71 0.72 0.48
C GLN A 234 -2.03 0.07 -0.87
N GLU A 235 -2.18 -1.25 -0.83
CA GLU A 235 -2.63 -2.06 -1.95
C GLU A 235 -4.16 -2.04 -2.02
N LEU A 236 -4.70 -1.59 -3.15
CA LEU A 236 -6.13 -1.65 -3.49
C LEU A 236 -6.36 -2.76 -4.52
N LYS A 237 -7.19 -3.74 -4.18
CA LYS A 237 -7.43 -4.95 -4.98
C LYS A 237 -8.65 -4.83 -5.88
N ASP A 238 -8.72 -5.70 -6.89
CA ASP A 238 -9.71 -5.70 -7.97
C ASP A 238 -11.15 -5.50 -7.49
N GLU A 239 -11.57 -6.24 -6.46
CA GLU A 239 -12.95 -6.11 -5.96
C GLU A 239 -13.22 -4.76 -5.28
N PHE A 240 -12.23 -4.22 -4.56
CA PHE A 240 -12.38 -2.89 -3.95
C PHE A 240 -12.49 -1.82 -5.04
N LEU A 241 -11.61 -1.89 -6.04
CA LEU A 241 -11.62 -0.96 -7.17
C LEU A 241 -12.96 -1.00 -7.92
N LYS A 242 -13.47 -2.20 -8.23
CA LYS A 242 -14.78 -2.39 -8.87
C LYS A 242 -15.92 -1.82 -8.02
N LYS A 243 -15.95 -2.11 -6.72
CA LYS A 243 -16.96 -1.59 -5.79
C LYS A 243 -16.96 -0.07 -5.68
N LYS A 244 -15.80 0.56 -5.85
CA LYS A 244 -15.62 2.01 -5.78
C LYS A 244 -15.67 2.71 -7.15
N GLY A 245 -15.85 1.97 -8.25
CA GLY A 245 -15.82 2.54 -9.61
C GLY A 245 -14.44 3.01 -10.07
N LEU A 246 -13.36 2.51 -9.46
CA LEU A 246 -11.98 2.96 -9.70
C LEU A 246 -11.18 2.03 -10.64
N SER A 247 -11.86 1.11 -11.32
CA SER A 247 -11.21 0.14 -12.23
C SER A 247 -11.09 0.63 -13.67
N PHE A 248 -11.98 1.49 -14.17
CA PHE A 248 -12.01 1.85 -15.60
C PHE A 248 -11.22 3.14 -15.84
N TRP A 249 -9.94 3.02 -16.21
CA TRP A 249 -9.05 4.17 -16.32
C TRP A 249 -9.54 5.16 -17.38
N GLY A 250 -9.79 6.41 -16.98
CA GLY A 250 -10.39 7.43 -17.84
C GLY A 250 -11.85 7.76 -17.54
N LEU A 251 -12.53 6.95 -16.70
CA LEU A 251 -13.94 7.13 -16.34
C LEU A 251 -14.16 7.42 -14.85
N PHE A 252 -13.09 7.77 -14.12
CA PHE A 252 -13.16 8.21 -12.73
C PHE A 252 -12.12 9.31 -12.47
N ASP A 253 -12.32 10.07 -11.40
CA ASP A 253 -11.34 11.04 -10.91
C ASP A 253 -10.19 10.35 -10.16
N GLU A 254 -8.99 10.37 -10.73
CA GLU A 254 -7.76 9.82 -10.13
C GLU A 254 -7.43 10.46 -8.77
N GLY A 255 -7.94 11.67 -8.48
CA GLY A 255 -7.84 12.33 -7.17
C GLY A 255 -8.41 11.50 -6.01
N THR A 256 -9.35 10.60 -6.29
CA THR A 256 -9.93 9.67 -5.30
C THR A 256 -8.86 8.76 -4.68
N PHE A 257 -7.83 8.35 -5.43
CA PHE A 257 -6.73 7.56 -4.88
C PHE A 257 -5.95 8.34 -3.83
N SER A 258 -5.65 9.61 -4.11
CA SER A 258 -4.96 10.49 -3.18
C SER A 258 -5.77 10.71 -1.90
N GLN A 259 -7.10 10.84 -2.01
CA GLN A 259 -7.99 10.94 -0.84
C GLN A 259 -7.94 9.67 0.02
N LEU A 260 -8.14 8.50 -0.59
CA LEU A 260 -8.09 7.20 0.09
C LEU A 260 -6.75 6.95 0.78
N HIS A 261 -5.66 7.36 0.15
CA HIS A 261 -4.32 7.21 0.71
C HIS A 261 -4.07 8.21 1.85
N ARG A 262 -4.55 9.44 1.73
CA ARG A 262 -4.45 10.45 2.79
C ARG A 262 -5.15 9.99 4.08
N GLU A 263 -6.34 9.39 3.96
CA GLU A 263 -7.03 8.79 5.11
C GLU A 263 -6.19 7.73 5.84
N PHE A 264 -5.35 6.99 5.10
CA PHE A 264 -4.41 6.04 5.68
C PHE A 264 -3.21 6.75 6.32
N LEU A 265 -2.65 7.76 5.65
CA LEU A 265 -1.52 8.54 6.19
C LEU A 265 -1.90 9.28 7.48
N ASP A 266 -3.16 9.66 7.66
CA ASP A 266 -3.64 10.43 8.81
C ASP A 266 -3.95 9.55 10.04
N ILE A 267 -3.59 8.27 10.00
CA ILE A 267 -3.68 7.40 11.18
C ILE A 267 -2.84 7.93 12.36
N ASP A 268 -1.73 8.61 12.08
CA ASP A 268 -0.84 9.19 13.08
C ASP A 268 -1.47 10.39 13.81
N GLN A 269 -2.42 11.11 13.17
CA GLN A 269 -3.15 12.20 13.81
C GLN A 269 -4.00 11.75 15.01
N ARG A 270 -4.23 10.44 15.15
CA ARG A 270 -4.91 9.88 16.32
C ARG A 270 -4.00 9.73 17.53
N LEU A 271 -2.68 9.74 17.34
CA LEU A 271 -1.68 9.62 18.41
C LEU A 271 -1.53 10.94 19.18
N LYS A 272 -2.62 11.42 19.80
CA LYS A 272 -2.68 12.74 20.46
C LYS A 272 -2.34 12.73 21.94
N VAL A 273 -2.53 11.58 22.61
CA VAL A 273 -2.23 11.48 24.05
C VAL A 273 -0.73 11.26 24.23
N THR A 274 -0.07 12.30 24.71
CA THR A 274 1.37 12.32 24.99
C THR A 274 1.72 11.71 26.35
N LYS A 275 0.84 11.87 27.34
CA LYS A 275 1.00 11.32 28.69
C LYS A 275 -0.20 10.46 29.06
N MET A 276 0.03 9.25 29.55
CA MET A 276 -1.02 8.31 29.96
C MET A 276 -1.28 8.41 31.48
N ASP A 277 -1.66 9.59 31.95
CA ASP A 277 -2.27 9.72 33.28
C ASP A 277 -3.74 10.11 33.14
N GLN A 278 -4.56 9.77 34.14
CA GLN A 278 -6.01 10.00 34.05
C GLN A 278 -6.34 11.48 33.81
N ALA A 279 -5.54 12.40 34.35
CA ALA A 279 -5.75 13.83 34.22
C ALA A 279 -5.48 14.30 32.78
N SER A 280 -4.38 13.87 32.17
CA SER A 280 -4.05 14.19 30.78
C SER A 280 -5.06 13.58 29.80
N ILE A 281 -5.53 12.35 30.03
CA ILE A 281 -6.56 11.71 29.21
C ILE A 281 -7.87 12.49 29.29
N ALA A 282 -8.32 12.82 30.51
CA ALA A 282 -9.56 13.58 30.70
C ALA A 282 -9.46 15.00 30.08
N GLN A 283 -8.33 15.68 30.25
CA GLN A 283 -8.09 16.98 29.65
C GLN A 283 -8.11 16.92 28.12
N GLN A 284 -7.45 15.93 27.52
CA GLN A 284 -7.44 15.76 26.06
C GLN A 284 -8.85 15.48 25.49
N LEU A 285 -9.67 14.70 26.19
CA LEU A 285 -11.07 14.45 25.79
C LEU A 285 -11.90 15.75 25.72
N LEU A 286 -11.66 16.69 26.65
CA LEU A 286 -12.33 17.99 26.67
C LEU A 286 -11.77 18.92 25.59
N LEU A 287 -10.44 19.04 25.48
CA LEU A 287 -9.79 19.90 24.48
C LEU A 287 -10.19 19.56 23.05
N GLU A 288 -10.37 18.27 22.75
CA GLU A 288 -10.76 17.76 21.42
C GLU A 288 -12.28 17.72 21.21
N ASN A 289 -13.07 18.27 22.15
CA ASN A 289 -14.53 18.26 22.12
C ASN A 289 -15.08 16.83 21.86
N VAL A 290 -14.51 15.83 22.54
CA VAL A 290 -14.96 14.43 22.47
C VAL A 290 -16.14 14.19 23.43
N VAL A 291 -16.17 14.95 24.52
CA VAL A 291 -17.19 14.92 25.57
C VAL A 291 -17.50 16.34 26.02
N ASP A 292 -18.70 16.57 26.52
CA ASP A 292 -19.18 17.92 26.85
C ASP A 292 -18.88 18.32 28.30
N THR A 293 -18.64 17.34 29.17
CA THR A 293 -18.53 17.58 30.62
C THR A 293 -17.30 16.95 31.24
N PRO A 294 -16.70 17.58 32.26
CA PRO A 294 -15.60 16.98 33.03
C PRO A 294 -15.96 15.63 33.64
N ARG A 295 -17.24 15.41 34.01
CA ARG A 295 -17.70 14.12 34.53
C ARG A 295 -17.53 13.01 33.49
N GLN A 296 -18.02 13.22 32.26
CA GLN A 296 -17.88 12.24 31.19
C GLN A 296 -16.41 11.99 30.82
N ALA A 297 -15.58 13.04 30.83
CA ALA A 297 -14.15 12.95 30.59
C ALA A 297 -13.46 12.06 31.63
N ASN A 298 -13.68 12.35 32.92
CA ASN A 298 -13.09 11.60 34.02
C ASN A 298 -13.56 10.14 34.07
N THR A 299 -14.85 9.86 33.83
CA THR A 299 -15.34 8.47 33.76
C THR A 299 -14.68 7.71 32.61
N THR A 300 -14.53 8.33 31.45
CA THR A 300 -13.87 7.70 30.30
C THR A 300 -12.38 7.47 30.57
N ALA A 301 -11.69 8.44 31.18
CA ALA A 301 -10.30 8.33 31.57
C ALA A 301 -10.08 7.26 32.66
N TYR A 302 -11.02 7.09 33.59
CA TYR A 302 -11.00 6.04 34.60
C TYR A 302 -10.98 4.65 33.96
N TYR A 303 -11.85 4.38 32.98
CA TYR A 303 -11.84 3.09 32.27
C TYR A 303 -10.56 2.88 31.44
N ALA A 304 -9.97 3.95 30.89
CA ALA A 304 -8.65 3.86 30.26
C ALA A 304 -7.58 3.46 31.29
N SER A 305 -7.61 4.05 32.49
CA SER A 305 -6.69 3.71 33.58
C SER A 305 -6.84 2.25 34.02
N LEU A 306 -8.06 1.74 34.18
CA LEU A 306 -8.29 0.32 34.47
C LEU A 306 -7.69 -0.59 33.39
N TRP A 307 -7.96 -0.29 32.11
CA TRP A 307 -7.40 -1.03 30.99
C TRP A 307 -5.86 -0.99 30.96
N MET A 308 -5.25 0.16 31.26
CA MET A 308 -3.79 0.32 31.33
C MET A 308 -3.15 -0.53 32.43
N ASN A 309 -3.87 -0.74 33.55
CA ASN A 309 -3.40 -1.54 34.69
C ASN A 309 -3.81 -3.02 34.60
N ASP A 310 -4.26 -3.50 33.43
CA ASP A 310 -4.74 -4.87 33.21
C ASP A 310 -5.88 -5.29 34.17
N MET A 311 -6.69 -4.31 34.59
CA MET A 311 -7.84 -4.52 35.46
C MET A 311 -9.09 -4.83 34.63
N GLU A 312 -9.96 -5.68 35.17
CA GLU A 312 -11.24 -6.01 34.53
C GLU A 312 -12.12 -4.77 34.35
N LEU A 313 -12.63 -4.61 33.13
CA LEU A 313 -13.55 -3.54 32.78
C LEU A 313 -14.99 -3.99 33.07
N VAL A 314 -15.50 -3.63 34.26
CA VAL A 314 -16.88 -3.95 34.67
C VAL A 314 -17.86 -2.88 34.15
N LEU A 315 -18.40 -3.09 32.94
CA LEU A 315 -19.43 -2.24 32.35
C LEU A 315 -20.26 -2.98 31.30
N SER A 316 -21.44 -2.44 30.97
CA SER A 316 -22.29 -3.00 29.91
C SER A 316 -21.66 -2.83 28.52
N GLN A 317 -22.02 -3.70 27.57
CA GLN A 317 -21.51 -3.61 26.19
C GLN A 317 -21.71 -2.22 25.57
N ARG A 318 -22.88 -1.60 25.79
CA ARG A 318 -23.17 -0.25 25.28
C ARG A 318 -22.23 0.80 25.87
N SER A 319 -21.94 0.71 27.16
CA SER A 319 -21.01 1.61 27.84
C SER A 319 -19.59 1.40 27.34
N PHE A 320 -19.17 0.13 27.17
CA PHE A 320 -17.87 -0.22 26.61
C PHE A 320 -17.66 0.39 25.23
N GLU A 321 -18.62 0.20 24.31
CA GLU A 321 -18.52 0.77 22.96
C GLU A 321 -18.45 2.30 22.98
N THR A 322 -19.18 2.94 23.91
CA THR A 322 -19.18 4.40 24.08
C THR A 322 -17.81 4.91 24.53
N HIS A 323 -17.23 4.33 25.59
CA HIS A 323 -15.92 4.74 26.08
C HIS A 323 -14.81 4.39 25.08
N ALA A 324 -14.88 3.23 24.44
CA ALA A 324 -13.93 2.83 23.42
C ALA A 324 -13.99 3.73 22.18
N ALA A 325 -15.16 4.23 21.79
CA ALA A 325 -15.28 5.22 20.71
C ALA A 325 -14.67 6.58 21.09
N ARG A 326 -14.88 7.05 22.33
CA ARG A 326 -14.30 8.30 22.83
C ARG A 326 -12.77 8.23 22.91
N LEU A 327 -12.24 7.18 23.53
CA LEU A 327 -10.80 6.97 23.70
C LEU A 327 -10.08 6.82 22.35
N ASN A 328 -10.71 6.17 21.36
CA ASN A 328 -10.15 6.07 20.01
C ASN A 328 -9.91 7.44 19.35
N ARG A 329 -10.70 8.47 19.67
CA ARG A 329 -10.51 9.82 19.11
C ARG A 329 -9.23 10.50 19.61
N ILE A 330 -8.68 10.02 20.72
CA ILE A 330 -7.44 10.51 21.32
C ILE A 330 -6.31 9.46 21.27
N GLY A 331 -6.49 8.38 20.51
CA GLY A 331 -5.45 7.38 20.24
C GLY A 331 -5.36 6.22 21.22
N ILE A 332 -6.28 6.13 22.19
CA ILE A 332 -6.32 5.02 23.15
C ILE A 332 -7.37 4.00 22.67
N ASN A 333 -6.96 2.77 22.39
CA ASN A 333 -7.87 1.73 21.90
C ASN A 333 -8.00 0.56 22.88
N ILE A 334 -8.96 0.69 23.79
CA ILE A 334 -9.26 -0.33 24.82
C ILE A 334 -9.88 -1.63 24.27
N ARG A 335 -10.11 -1.73 22.94
CA ARG A 335 -10.52 -3.00 22.30
C ARG A 335 -9.35 -3.91 22.00
N ASN A 336 -8.12 -3.41 22.14
CA ASN A 336 -6.90 -4.20 22.02
C ASN A 336 -6.48 -4.70 23.40
N VAL A 337 -5.72 -5.80 23.45
CA VAL A 337 -5.02 -6.20 24.67
C VAL A 337 -4.05 -5.08 25.04
N CYS A 338 -3.99 -4.73 26.32
CA CYS A 338 -3.03 -3.75 26.82
C CYS A 338 -1.62 -4.35 26.70
N ASP A 339 -0.86 -3.94 25.69
CA ASP A 339 0.54 -4.34 25.57
C ASP A 339 1.41 -3.31 26.31
N ILE A 340 1.61 -3.52 27.61
CA ILE A 340 2.45 -2.67 28.45
C ILE A 340 3.87 -2.57 27.88
N ARG A 341 4.36 -3.51 27.04
CA ARG A 341 5.69 -3.43 26.38
C ARG A 341 5.69 -2.53 25.14
N SER A 342 4.57 -2.42 24.44
CA SER A 342 4.33 -1.34 23.46
C SER A 342 4.34 0.05 24.12
N PHE A 343 4.14 0.08 25.44
CA PHE A 343 4.05 1.28 26.27
C PHE A 343 5.13 1.34 27.38
N SER A 344 6.21 0.56 27.24
CA SER A 344 7.08 0.07 28.32
C SER A 344 7.19 0.98 29.55
N THR A 345 6.64 0.51 30.66
CA THR A 345 6.99 0.85 32.03
C THR A 345 8.46 0.51 32.32
N VAL A 346 9.35 1.38 31.86
CA VAL A 346 10.48 1.84 32.66
C VAL A 346 10.03 3.20 33.19
N PHE A 347 10.54 3.70 34.32
CA PHE A 347 10.35 5.12 34.63
C PHE A 347 10.98 5.94 33.49
N ILE A 348 10.19 6.29 32.47
CA ILE A 348 10.63 7.00 31.27
C ILE A 348 10.50 8.49 31.57
N ARG A 349 11.65 9.13 31.80
CA ARG A 349 11.79 10.59 31.84
C ARG A 349 11.77 11.24 30.45
N GLU A 350 11.76 10.48 29.35
CA GLU A 350 11.79 11.03 27.99
C GLU A 350 10.59 10.57 27.15
N MET A 351 9.56 11.42 27.09
CA MET A 351 8.64 11.44 25.95
C MET A 351 9.38 12.06 24.77
N LYS A 352 9.42 11.36 23.63
CA LYS A 352 10.02 11.89 22.40
C LYS A 352 8.90 12.33 21.46
N GLU A 353 8.82 13.64 21.21
CA GLU A 353 7.96 14.18 20.17
C GLU A 353 8.53 13.83 18.80
N ILE A 354 7.71 13.25 17.92
CA ILE A 354 8.08 12.90 16.56
C ILE A 354 7.15 13.69 15.63
N THR A 355 7.73 14.56 14.81
CA THR A 355 7.00 15.34 13.80
C THR A 355 7.21 14.70 12.42
N PRO A 356 6.29 13.86 11.92
CA PRO A 356 6.45 13.20 10.64
C PRO A 356 6.32 14.19 9.47
N GLU A 357 7.30 14.20 8.57
CA GLU A 357 7.26 14.97 7.32
C GLU A 357 6.83 14.08 6.15
N LYS A 358 5.68 14.41 5.53
CA LYS A 358 5.06 13.60 4.47
C LYS A 358 5.43 14.05 3.04
N ASN A 359 6.10 15.19 2.87
CA ASN A 359 6.46 15.80 1.58
C ASN A 359 7.98 15.83 1.34
N ILE A 360 8.63 14.70 1.54
CA ILE A 360 10.09 14.61 1.40
C ILE A 360 10.54 14.78 -0.05
N GLN A 361 11.63 15.50 -0.25
CA GLN A 361 12.23 15.70 -1.57
C GLN A 361 13.32 14.65 -1.85
N PRO A 362 13.45 14.15 -3.09
CA PRO A 362 14.55 13.27 -3.46
C PRO A 362 15.91 13.96 -3.26
N PRO A 363 16.94 13.24 -2.76
CA PRO A 363 18.27 13.81 -2.63
C PRO A 363 18.89 14.10 -4.00
N ALA A 364 19.87 14.99 -4.07
CA ALA A 364 20.47 15.46 -5.32
C ALA A 364 21.05 14.34 -6.21
N PHE A 365 21.56 13.27 -5.60
CA PHE A 365 22.10 12.11 -6.31
C PHE A 365 21.02 11.17 -6.88
N TYR A 366 19.74 11.39 -6.55
CA TYR A 366 18.66 10.46 -6.87
C TYR A 366 18.35 10.40 -8.36
N LYS A 367 18.37 9.19 -8.94
CA LYS A 367 18.03 8.96 -10.35
C LYS A 367 16.50 8.87 -10.50
N ARG A 368 15.87 10.01 -10.84
CA ARG A 368 14.41 10.13 -11.01
C ARG A 368 13.88 9.25 -12.14
N ALA A 369 12.61 8.87 -12.00
CA ALA A 369 11.89 8.16 -13.05
C ALA A 369 11.65 9.10 -14.25
N SER A 370 11.77 8.58 -15.47
CA SER A 370 11.30 9.26 -16.68
C SER A 370 10.35 8.32 -17.42
N HIS A 371 9.15 8.81 -17.74
CA HIS A 371 8.20 8.12 -18.60
C HIS A 371 8.28 8.60 -20.06
N LEU A 372 8.97 9.72 -20.32
CA LEU A 372 9.22 10.24 -21.66
C LEU A 372 10.51 9.61 -22.19
N ARG A 373 10.42 8.85 -23.29
CA ARG A 373 11.60 8.55 -24.11
C ARG A 373 11.81 9.73 -25.07
N SER A 374 13.02 10.27 -25.14
CA SER A 374 13.44 10.97 -26.36
C SER A 374 13.37 9.95 -27.49
N VAL A 375 12.54 10.23 -28.48
CA VAL A 375 12.61 9.53 -29.77
C VAL A 375 13.96 9.93 -30.35
N ALA A 376 14.89 8.98 -30.42
CA ALA A 376 16.15 9.18 -31.12
C ALA A 376 15.94 8.88 -32.60
#